data_AF-A0A7Y3GX55-F1
#
_entry.id   AF-A0A7Y3GX55-F1
#
_cell.length_a   1.000
_cell.length_b   1.000
_cell.length_c   1.000
_cell.angle_alpha   90.00
_cell.angle_beta   90.00
_cell.angle_gamma   90.00
#
_symmetry.space_group_name_H-M   'P 1'
#
loop_
_entity.id
_entity.type
_entity.pdbx_description
1 polymer ?
#
loop_
_entity_poly.entity_id
_entity_poly.type
_entity_poly.pdbx_seq_one_letter_code
_entity_poly.pdbx_strand_id
1 'polypeptide(L)'
;AYGMAMRGMLPAPFRVVGDRRRTPWVAAIALTACASLVVLSGDIGFAAHTANFAIFLSFIAVNATVIRLRYTQSERIRPFQIPLSIGRLPVLPLASILGTVALASFSQQQAVLVVLAIVAVGVVLAPWATRLRA
;
A
#
# COMPACT_ATOMS: atom_id res chain seq x y z
N ALA A 1 -4.71 -8.26 -2.43
CA ALA A 1 -4.02 -9.52 -2.82
C ALA A 1 -4.31 -9.94 -4.28
N TYR A 2 -5.57 -10.13 -4.69
CA TYR A 2 -5.91 -10.62 -6.04
C TYR A 2 -5.23 -9.90 -7.22
N GLY A 3 -5.30 -8.57 -7.30
CA GLY A 3 -4.67 -7.81 -8.39
C GLY A 3 -3.14 -7.96 -8.45
N MET A 4 -2.49 -8.14 -7.30
CA MET A 4 -1.07 -8.44 -7.22
C MET A 4 -0.77 -9.86 -7.71
N ALA A 5 -1.60 -10.84 -7.37
CA ALA A 5 -1.47 -12.22 -7.85
C ALA A 5 -1.67 -12.34 -9.37
N MET A 6 -2.60 -11.57 -9.94
CA MET A 6 -2.81 -11.49 -11.39
C MET A 6 -1.58 -11.01 -12.16
N ARG A 7 -0.83 -10.07 -11.59
CA ARG A 7 0.44 -9.57 -12.14
C ARG A 7 1.65 -10.43 -11.78
N GLY A 8 1.43 -11.58 -11.17
CA GLY A 8 2.53 -12.44 -10.73
C GLY A 8 3.40 -11.79 -9.66
N MET A 9 2.82 -11.05 -8.72
CA MET A 9 3.54 -10.51 -7.56
C MET A 9 3.25 -11.31 -6.28
N LEU A 10 2.23 -12.17 -6.29
CA LEU A 10 1.85 -13.07 -5.19
C LEU A 10 1.70 -14.53 -5.68
N PRO A 11 1.67 -15.52 -4.77
CA PRO A 11 1.45 -16.92 -5.11
C PRO A 11 0.14 -17.17 -5.87
N ALA A 12 0.12 -18.19 -6.72
CA ALA A 12 -1.00 -18.53 -7.60
C ALA A 12 -2.37 -18.71 -6.89
N PRO A 13 -2.46 -19.26 -5.66
CA PRO A 13 -3.75 -19.41 -4.97
C PRO A 13 -4.53 -18.10 -4.79
N PHE A 14 -3.84 -16.96 -4.65
CA PHE A 14 -4.49 -15.65 -4.50
C PHE A 14 -5.13 -15.13 -5.79
N ARG A 15 -4.90 -15.78 -6.93
CA ARG A 15 -5.50 -15.47 -8.23
C ARG A 15 -6.81 -16.21 -8.47
N VAL A 16 -7.13 -17.20 -7.63
CA VAL A 16 -8.34 -18.04 -7.78
C VAL A 16 -9.59 -17.21 -7.50
N VAL A 17 -10.57 -17.32 -8.40
CA VAL A 17 -11.91 -16.71 -8.28
C VAL A 17 -12.98 -17.79 -8.30
N GLY A 18 -14.08 -17.58 -7.58
CA GLY A 18 -15.18 -18.55 -7.54
C GLY A 18 -16.03 -18.54 -8.81
N ASP A 19 -16.49 -19.71 -9.24
CA ASP A 19 -17.13 -19.89 -10.56
C ASP A 19 -18.43 -19.07 -10.72
N ARG A 20 -19.26 -19.00 -9.67
CA ARG A 20 -20.58 -18.36 -9.74
C ARG A 20 -20.55 -16.84 -9.58
N ARG A 21 -19.78 -16.31 -8.63
CA ARG A 21 -19.74 -14.87 -8.28
C ARG A 21 -18.48 -14.15 -8.77
N ARG A 22 -17.51 -14.88 -9.35
CA ARG A 22 -16.20 -14.39 -9.78
C ARG A 22 -15.45 -13.60 -8.70
N THR A 23 -15.69 -13.93 -7.43
CA THR A 23 -15.05 -13.30 -6.27
C THR A 23 -13.75 -14.02 -5.92
N PRO A 24 -12.67 -13.30 -5.56
CA PRO A 24 -11.41 -13.90 -5.15
C PRO A 24 -11.49 -14.42 -3.71
N TRP A 25 -12.16 -15.56 -3.52
CA TRP A 25 -12.53 -16.09 -2.20
C TRP A 25 -11.31 -16.46 -1.35
N VAL A 26 -10.25 -17.02 -1.94
CA VAL A 26 -8.99 -17.34 -1.23
C VAL A 26 -8.36 -16.08 -0.64
N ALA A 27 -8.32 -15.00 -1.43
CA ALA A 27 -7.79 -13.72 -0.98
C ALA A 27 -8.66 -13.08 0.11
N ALA A 28 -9.98 -13.23 0.02
CA ALA A 28 -10.91 -12.74 1.03
C ALA A 28 -10.73 -13.49 2.36
N ILE A 29 -10.74 -14.82 2.35
CA ILE A 29 -10.55 -15.64 3.56
C ILE A 29 -9.20 -15.33 4.22
N ALA A 30 -8.12 -15.25 3.44
CA ALA A 30 -6.80 -14.93 3.97
C ALA A 30 -6.79 -13.54 4.65
N LEU A 31 -7.39 -12.53 4.01
CA LEU A 31 -7.48 -11.19 4.59
C LEU A 31 -8.32 -11.17 5.86
N THR A 32 -9.48 -11.85 5.86
CA THR A 32 -10.35 -11.95 7.02
C THR A 32 -9.64 -12.66 8.17
N ALA A 33 -8.95 -13.77 7.91
CA ALA A 33 -8.18 -14.47 8.92
C ALA A 33 -7.10 -13.57 9.56
N CYS A 34 -6.32 -12.85 8.75
CA CYS A 34 -5.34 -11.88 9.26
C CYS A 34 -6.01 -10.76 10.09
N ALA A 35 -7.12 -10.20 9.61
CA ALA A 35 -7.84 -9.15 10.32
C ALA A 35 -8.41 -9.66 11.66
N SER A 36 -8.98 -10.87 11.68
CA SER A 36 -9.50 -11.51 12.90
C SER A 36 -8.40 -11.71 13.94
N LEU A 37 -7.19 -12.11 13.55
CA LEU A 37 -6.07 -12.24 14.49
C LEU A 37 -5.71 -10.91 15.16
N VAL A 38 -5.73 -9.81 14.41
CA VAL A 38 -5.48 -8.47 14.96
C VAL A 38 -6.62 -8.06 15.90
N VAL A 39 -7.88 -8.26 15.52
CA VAL A 39 -9.05 -7.90 16.35
C VAL A 39 -9.11 -8.72 17.64
N LEU A 40 -8.76 -10.01 17.58
CA LEU A 40 -8.69 -10.89 18.76
C LEU A 40 -7.66 -10.44 19.80
N SER A 41 -6.73 -9.55 19.44
CA SER A 41 -5.80 -8.94 20.40
C SER A 41 -6.50 -8.03 21.42
N GLY A 42 -7.77 -7.68 21.21
CA GLY A 42 -8.60 -6.92 22.17
C GLY A 42 -8.32 -5.41 22.22
N ASP A 43 -7.23 -4.95 21.59
CA ASP A 43 -6.85 -3.54 21.52
C ASP A 43 -7.27 -2.92 20.18
N ILE A 44 -8.45 -2.30 20.19
CA ILE A 44 -9.00 -1.57 19.04
C ILE A 44 -8.12 -0.36 18.68
N GLY A 45 -7.47 0.26 19.68
CA GLY A 45 -6.57 1.39 19.48
C GLY A 45 -5.35 0.98 18.67
N PHE A 46 -4.69 -0.12 19.08
CA PHE A 46 -3.57 -0.69 18.35
C PHE A 46 -3.94 -1.07 16.91
N ALA A 47 -5.10 -1.71 16.71
CA ALA A 47 -5.59 -2.07 15.38
C ALA A 47 -5.80 -0.82 14.49
N ALA A 48 -6.41 0.24 15.04
CA ALA A 48 -6.66 1.49 14.35
C ALA A 48 -5.35 2.21 13.98
N HIS A 49 -4.40 2.32 14.92
CA HIS A 49 -3.10 2.94 14.66
C HIS A 49 -2.29 2.16 13.61
N THR A 50 -2.32 0.83 13.65
CA THR A 50 -1.62 -0.04 12.67
C THR A 50 -2.21 0.13 11.27
N ALA A 51 -3.54 0.09 11.14
CA ALA A 51 -4.22 0.28 9.87
C ALA A 51 -3.96 1.69 9.29
N ASN A 52 -4.07 2.73 10.11
CA ASN A 52 -3.83 4.11 9.68
C ASN A 52 -2.39 4.32 9.21
N PHE A 53 -1.41 3.80 9.96
CA PHE A 53 -0.01 3.96 9.59
C PHE A 53 0.34 3.24 8.27
N ALA A 54 -0.22 2.06 8.03
CA ALA A 54 -0.08 1.38 6.74
C ALA A 54 -0.69 2.18 5.56
N ILE A 55 -1.83 2.84 5.78
CA ILE A 55 -2.45 3.73 4.79
C ILE A 55 -1.60 4.98 4.57
N PHE A 56 -1.03 5.57 5.63
CA PHE A 56 -0.14 6.74 5.52
C PHE A 56 1.08 6.43 4.65
N LEU A 57 1.73 5.28 4.85
CA LEU A 57 2.85 4.87 4.01
C LEU A 57 2.41 4.70 2.54
N SER A 58 1.21 4.18 2.31
CA SER A 58 0.64 4.04 0.96
C SER A 58 0.41 5.40 0.30
N PHE A 59 -0.13 6.37 1.03
CA PHE A 59 -0.31 7.73 0.51
C PHE A 59 1.02 8.42 0.21
N ILE A 60 2.03 8.26 1.08
CA ILE A 60 3.36 8.78 0.81
C ILE A 60 3.92 8.16 -0.48
N ALA A 61 3.84 6.84 -0.63
CA ALA A 61 4.35 6.13 -1.80
C ALA A 61 3.64 6.53 -3.11
N VAL A 62 2.32 6.64 -3.10
CA VAL A 62 1.53 7.05 -4.28
C VAL A 62 1.84 8.49 -4.67
N ASN A 63 1.82 9.42 -3.73
CA ASN A 63 2.12 10.82 -4.01
C ASN A 63 3.57 11.01 -4.47
N ALA A 64 4.54 10.32 -3.85
CA ALA A 64 5.93 10.34 -4.27
C ALA A 64 6.09 9.79 -5.69
N THR A 65 5.34 8.73 -6.05
CA THR A 65 5.33 8.16 -7.40
C THR A 65 4.81 9.16 -8.42
N VAL A 66 3.73 9.89 -8.11
CA VAL A 66 3.18 10.94 -8.99
C VAL A 66 4.20 12.06 -9.21
N ILE A 67 4.87 12.53 -8.14
CA ILE A 67 5.92 13.54 -8.23
C ILE A 67 7.07 13.01 -9.09
N ARG A 68 7.58 11.81 -8.82
CA ARG A 68 8.68 11.19 -9.56
C ARG A 68 8.36 11.00 -11.03
N LEU A 69 7.17 10.50 -11.37
CA LEU A 69 6.73 10.33 -12.76
C LEU A 69 6.61 11.67 -13.47
N ARG A 70 6.23 12.74 -12.76
CA ARG A 70 6.16 14.08 -13.34
C ARG A 70 7.51 14.60 -13.81
N TYR A 71 8.57 14.31 -13.06
CA TYR A 71 9.94 14.68 -13.42
C TYR A 71 10.60 13.70 -14.41
N THR A 72 10.34 12.40 -14.27
CA THR A 72 11.03 11.37 -15.08
C THR A 72 10.37 11.15 -16.44
N GLN A 73 9.05 11.31 -16.53
CA GLN A 73 8.25 11.07 -17.74
C GLN A 73 7.43 12.31 -18.06
N SER A 74 8.12 13.43 -18.33
CA SER A 74 7.48 14.71 -18.65
C SER A 74 6.70 14.67 -19.95
N GLU A 75 7.14 13.88 -20.94
CA GLU A 75 6.57 13.88 -22.30
C GLU A 75 5.35 12.98 -22.49
N ARG A 76 5.00 12.16 -21.49
CA ARG A 76 3.80 11.32 -21.61
C ARG A 76 2.54 12.19 -21.66
N ILE A 77 1.63 11.84 -22.56
CA ILE A 77 0.31 12.46 -22.68
C ILE A 77 -0.45 12.26 -21.37
N ARG A 78 -1.00 13.34 -20.81
CA ARG A 78 -1.73 13.35 -19.53
C ARG A 78 -3.17 13.78 -19.78
N PRO A 79 -4.12 12.84 -19.88
CA PRO A 79 -5.55 13.16 -20.02
C PRO A 79 -6.08 13.97 -18.84
N PHE A 80 -5.47 13.78 -17.65
CA PHE A 80 -5.78 14.53 -16.44
C PHE A 80 -4.52 15.20 -15.89
N GLN A 81 -4.65 16.45 -15.48
CA GLN A 81 -3.59 17.24 -14.84
C GLN A 81 -4.04 17.70 -13.46
N ILE A 82 -3.15 17.58 -12.48
CA ILE A 82 -3.44 17.98 -11.11
C ILE A 82 -3.48 19.51 -11.03
N PRO A 83 -4.58 20.13 -10.55
CA PRO A 83 -4.65 21.58 -10.38
C PRO A 83 -3.62 22.05 -9.32
N LEU A 84 -3.26 23.34 -9.34
CA LEU A 84 -2.30 23.94 -8.39
C LEU A 84 -0.87 23.35 -8.49
N SER A 85 -0.28 23.46 -9.67
CA SER A 85 1.13 23.12 -9.89
C SER A 85 1.99 24.38 -10.00
N ILE A 86 2.98 24.54 -9.12
CA ILE A 86 3.97 25.60 -9.24
C ILE A 86 5.10 25.06 -10.11
N GLY A 87 5.12 25.47 -11.39
CA GLY A 87 6.04 24.95 -12.39
C GLY A 87 5.88 23.43 -12.57
N ARG A 88 6.95 22.69 -12.30
CA ARG A 88 6.99 21.22 -12.42
C ARG A 88 6.53 20.48 -11.17
N LEU A 89 6.41 21.16 -10.03
CA LEU A 89 6.11 20.53 -8.74
C LEU A 89 4.59 20.58 -8.45
N PRO A 90 3.91 19.43 -8.33
CA PRO A 90 2.51 19.40 -7.98
C PRO A 90 2.36 19.66 -6.47
N VAL A 91 1.77 20.79 -6.09
CA VAL A 91 1.70 21.23 -4.69
C VAL A 91 0.79 20.33 -3.87
N LEU A 92 -0.32 19.87 -4.44
CA LEU A 92 -1.27 18.99 -3.75
C LEU A 92 -0.64 17.66 -3.28
N PRO A 93 0.08 16.89 -4.12
CA PRO A 93 0.84 15.73 -3.67
C PRO A 93 1.89 16.03 -2.60
N LEU A 94 2.60 17.16 -2.72
CA LEU A 94 3.58 17.55 -1.69
C LEU A 94 2.89 17.85 -0.37
N ALA A 95 1.80 18.62 -0.39
CA ALA A 95 0.98 18.93 0.79
C ALA A 95 0.39 17.65 1.40
N SER A 96 -0.05 16.69 0.57
CA SER A 96 -0.51 15.39 1.03
C SER A 96 0.59 14.60 1.75
N ILE A 97 1.83 14.59 1.22
CA ILE A 97 2.96 13.95 1.90
C ILE A 97 3.24 14.64 3.23
N LEU A 98 3.33 15.97 3.26
CA LEU A 98 3.60 16.72 4.49
C LEU A 98 2.52 16.50 5.55
N GLY A 99 1.24 16.58 5.17
CA GLY A 99 0.12 16.32 6.07
C GLY A 99 0.09 14.88 6.56
N THR A 100 0.38 13.92 5.69
CA THR A 100 0.43 12.49 6.06
C THR A 100 1.60 12.21 7.02
N VAL A 101 2.76 12.82 6.81
CA VAL A 101 3.92 12.71 7.71
C VAL A 101 3.60 13.34 9.07
N ALA A 102 2.97 14.52 9.08
CA ALA A 102 2.54 15.15 10.33
C ALA A 102 1.55 14.28 11.12
N LEU A 103 0.56 13.67 10.44
CA LEU A 103 -0.38 12.74 11.08
C LEU A 103 0.30 11.45 11.54
N ALA A 104 1.25 10.92 10.78
CA ALA A 104 1.99 9.72 11.13
C ALA A 104 2.80 9.89 12.42
N SER A 105 3.30 11.10 12.70
CA SER A 105 4.03 11.42 13.95
C SER A 105 3.19 11.26 15.22
N PHE A 106 1.86 11.31 15.12
CA PHE A 106 0.96 11.08 16.27
C PHE A 106 0.59 9.59 16.48
N SER A 107 1.13 8.67 15.66
CA SER A 107 0.81 7.25 15.77
C SER A 107 1.54 6.56 16.92
N GLN A 108 0.88 5.60 17.57
CA GLN A 108 1.46 4.78 18.62
C GLN A 108 2.73 4.05 18.13
N GLN A 109 3.82 4.14 18.90
CA GLN A 109 5.13 3.62 18.52
C GLN A 109 5.13 2.11 18.22
N GLN A 110 4.34 1.32 18.95
CA GLN A 110 4.20 -0.12 18.72
C GLN A 110 3.60 -0.42 17.33
N ALA A 111 2.56 0.31 16.94
CA ALA A 111 1.91 0.14 15.64
C ALA A 111 2.87 0.50 14.49
N VAL A 112 3.64 1.59 14.66
CA VAL A 112 4.67 2.01 13.70
C VAL A 112 5.71 0.91 13.48
N LEU A 113 6.26 0.36 14.58
CA LEU A 113 7.28 -0.69 14.50
C LEU A 113 6.77 -1.95 13.80
N VAL A 114 5.54 -2.37 14.09
CA VAL A 114 4.93 -3.55 13.48
C VAL A 114 4.75 -3.36 11.97
N VAL A 115 4.23 -2.22 11.53
CA VAL A 115 4.06 -1.96 10.09
C VAL A 115 5.41 -1.84 9.39
N LEU A 116 6.39 -1.15 9.98
CA LEU A 116 7.73 -1.06 9.41
C LEU A 116 8.40 -2.43 9.31
N ALA A 117 8.23 -3.31 10.30
CA ALA A 117 8.71 -4.67 10.26
C ALA A 117 8.04 -5.48 9.13
N ILE A 118 6.72 -5.39 8.97
CA ILE A 118 5.98 -6.05 7.88
C ILE A 118 6.47 -5.57 6.52
N VAL A 119 6.68 -4.27 6.36
CA VAL A 119 7.21 -3.68 5.12
C VAL A 119 8.64 -4.15 4.87
N ALA A 120 9.50 -4.17 5.89
CA ALA A 120 10.87 -4.65 5.77
C ALA A 120 10.91 -6.12 5.33
N VAL A 121 10.09 -6.98 5.95
CA VAL A 121 9.92 -8.39 5.53
C VAL A 121 9.49 -8.47 4.07
N GLY A 122 8.51 -7.65 3.65
CA GLY A 122 8.07 -7.57 2.25
C GLY A 122 9.20 -7.18 1.29
N VAL A 123 10.01 -6.18 1.64
CA VAL A 123 11.15 -5.72 0.83
C VAL A 123 12.23 -6.80 0.72
N VAL A 124 12.51 -7.53 1.80
CA VAL A 124 13.48 -8.63 1.83
C VAL A 124 13.00 -9.84 1.02
N LEU A 125 11.71 -10.18 1.12
CA LEU A 125 11.12 -11.30 0.39
C LEU A 125 10.90 -11.00 -1.11
N ALA A 126 10.74 -9.73 -1.49
CA ALA A 126 10.50 -9.32 -2.87
C ALA A 126 11.51 -9.89 -3.88
N PRO A 127 12.84 -9.81 -3.68
CA PRO A 127 13.81 -10.40 -4.60
C PRO A 127 13.77 -11.93 -4.67
N TRP A 128 13.37 -12.62 -3.60
CA TRP A 128 13.20 -14.08 -3.65
C TRP A 128 11.95 -14.46 -4.45
N ALA A 129 10.86 -13.72 -4.25
CA ALA A 129 9.62 -13.90 -4.99
C ALA A 129 9.74 -13.59 -6.49
N THR A 130 10.66 -12.69 -6.89
CA THR A 130 10.96 -12.42 -8.30
C THR A 130 11.92 -13.43 -8.92
N ARG A 131 12.86 -14.01 -8.13
CA ARG A 131 13.80 -15.04 -8.61
C ARG A 131 13.16 -16.40 -8.87
N LEU A 132 12.15 -16.81 -8.12
CA LEU A 132 11.39 -18.06 -8.35
C LEU A 132 10.60 -18.07 -9.67
N ARG A 133 10.66 -17.00 -10.45
CA ARG A 133 9.89 -16.78 -11.69
C ARG A 133 10.78 -16.60 -12.92
N ALA A 134 12.09 -16.43 -12.76
CA ALA A 134 13.07 -16.42 -13.84
C ALA A 134 13.57 -17.84 -14.10
#